data_AF-A0A257MJA9-F1
#
_entry.id   AF-A0A257MJA9-F1
#
_cell.length_a   1.000
_cell.length_b   1.000
_cell.length_c   1.000
_cell.angle_alpha   90.00
_cell.angle_beta   90.00
_cell.angle_gamma   90.00
#
_symmetry.space_group_name_H-M   'P 1'
#
loop_
_entity.id
_entity.type
_entity.pdbx_description
1 polymer ?
#
loop_
_entity_poly.entity_id
_entity_poly.type
_entity_poly.pdbx_seq_one_letter_code
_entity_poly.pdbx_strand_id
1 'polypeptide(L)'
;SYVDSSPKPARQEGQFSEWILPDLEPNGVAIIEYQVRATIDGVYVNTVQADASAVDGSGYVKADAAVRVEVRSTGVAPKTTRYGGWQVPDWNMTSPDQGITVDLSPEEDMAE
;
A
#
# COMPACT_ATOMS: atom_id res chain seq x y z
N SER A 1 3.64 11.69 -11.12
CA SER A 1 2.43 12.09 -11.85
C SER A 1 2.24 11.19 -13.05
N TYR A 2 0.98 10.96 -13.44
CA TYR A 2 0.66 10.34 -14.73
C TYR A 2 1.17 11.22 -15.87
N VAL A 3 1.73 10.59 -16.91
CA VAL A 3 2.22 11.26 -18.12
C VAL A 3 1.34 10.85 -19.29
N ASP A 4 1.35 9.56 -19.63
CA ASP A 4 0.51 9.03 -20.68
C ASP A 4 0.32 7.50 -20.56
N SER A 5 -0.56 6.94 -21.39
CA SER A 5 -0.73 5.50 -21.55
C SER A 5 -1.32 5.12 -22.91
N SER A 6 -1.15 3.86 -23.26
CA SER A 6 -1.75 3.18 -24.40
C SER A 6 -2.25 1.79 -23.95
N PRO A 7 -3.55 1.48 -24.09
CA PRO A 7 -4.63 2.38 -24.53
C PRO A 7 -4.88 3.52 -23.54
N LYS A 8 -5.63 4.55 -23.96
CA LYS A 8 -6.05 5.64 -23.05
C LYS A 8 -7.04 5.12 -22.01
N PRO A 9 -6.99 5.62 -20.77
CA PRO A 9 -7.94 5.23 -19.73
C PRO A 9 -9.31 5.80 -20.04
N ALA A 10 -10.35 5.08 -19.63
CA ALA A 10 -11.73 5.57 -19.64
C ALA A 10 -11.91 6.72 -18.63
N ARG A 11 -11.19 6.68 -17.50
CA ARG A 11 -11.20 7.70 -16.47
C ARG A 11 -9.80 7.93 -15.89
N GLN A 12 -9.45 9.20 -15.68
CA GLN A 12 -8.19 9.63 -15.06
C GLN A 12 -8.49 10.64 -13.94
N GLU A 13 -8.21 10.25 -12.70
CA GLU A 13 -8.42 11.09 -11.51
C GLU A 13 -7.15 11.13 -10.66
N GLY A 14 -6.36 12.17 -10.85
CA GLY A 14 -5.08 12.33 -10.15
C GLY A 14 -4.12 11.17 -10.44
N GLN A 15 -3.88 10.34 -9.43
CA GLN A 15 -3.01 9.15 -9.51
C GLN A 15 -3.75 7.86 -9.86
N PHE A 16 -5.09 7.91 -9.97
CA PHE A 16 -5.93 6.78 -10.32
C PHE A 16 -6.28 6.83 -11.81
N SER A 17 -6.16 5.67 -12.46
CA SER A 17 -6.46 5.47 -13.87
C SER A 17 -7.32 4.21 -14.00
N GLU A 18 -8.41 4.30 -14.76
CA GLU A 18 -9.35 3.20 -14.97
C GLU A 18 -9.47 2.90 -16.46
N TRP A 19 -9.36 1.63 -16.82
CA TRP A 19 -9.58 1.13 -18.17
C TRP A 19 -10.78 0.19 -18.16
N ILE A 20 -11.66 0.36 -19.14
CA ILE A 20 -12.79 -0.54 -19.38
C ILE A 20 -12.50 -1.28 -20.68
N LEU A 21 -12.43 -2.61 -20.61
CA LEU A 21 -12.03 -3.49 -21.71
C LEU A 21 -13.19 -4.43 -22.08
N PRO A 22 -14.25 -3.93 -22.75
CA PRO A 22 -15.47 -4.70 -22.98
C PRO A 22 -15.30 -5.83 -24.00
N ASP A 23 -14.35 -5.68 -24.93
CA ASP A 23 -14.16 -6.58 -26.07
C ASP A 23 -13.03 -7.60 -25.86
N LEU A 24 -12.72 -7.93 -24.60
CA LEU A 24 -11.70 -8.93 -24.30
C LEU A 24 -12.24 -10.34 -24.56
N GLU A 25 -11.79 -10.97 -25.64
CA GLU A 25 -12.17 -12.32 -26.01
C GLU A 25 -11.73 -13.38 -24.96
N PRO A 26 -12.35 -14.57 -24.93
CA PRO A 26 -11.88 -15.68 -24.11
C PRO A 26 -10.41 -16.01 -24.41
N ASN A 27 -9.57 -16.04 -23.37
CA ASN A 27 -8.10 -16.17 -23.48
C ASN A 27 -7.39 -15.00 -24.19
N GLY A 28 -8.11 -13.90 -24.46
CA GLY A 28 -7.54 -12.68 -24.98
C GLY A 28 -6.59 -12.03 -23.98
N VAL A 29 -5.59 -11.32 -24.50
CA VAL A 29 -4.62 -10.58 -23.69
C VAL A 29 -4.71 -9.11 -24.07
N ALA A 30 -4.95 -8.26 -23.08
CA ALA A 30 -4.84 -6.81 -23.21
C ALA A 30 -3.57 -6.34 -22.49
N ILE A 31 -2.79 -5.50 -23.16
CA ILE A 31 -1.58 -4.90 -22.60
C ILE A 31 -1.85 -3.40 -22.43
N ILE A 32 -1.64 -2.90 -21.21
CA ILE A 32 -1.72 -1.48 -20.89
C ILE A 32 -0.31 -1.00 -20.58
N GLU A 33 0.22 -0.18 -21.47
CA GLU A 33 1.49 0.50 -21.26
C GLU A 33 1.21 1.90 -20.73
N TYR A 34 1.83 2.28 -19.60
CA TYR A 34 1.64 3.60 -19.02
C TYR A 34 2.97 4.18 -18.54
N GLN A 35 3.04 5.51 -18.56
CA GLN A 35 4.20 6.29 -18.16
C GLN A 35 3.83 7.18 -16.99
N VAL A 36 4.65 7.10 -15.94
CA VAL A 36 4.56 7.95 -14.76
C VAL A 36 5.92 8.58 -14.49
N ARG A 37 5.91 9.83 -14.04
CA ARG A 37 7.11 10.57 -13.65
C ARG A 37 7.17 10.76 -12.15
N ALA A 38 8.24 10.31 -11.50
CA ALA A 38 8.56 10.70 -10.13
C ALA A 38 9.16 12.12 -10.13
N THR A 39 8.68 12.99 -9.24
CA THR A 39 9.19 14.37 -9.07
C THR A 39 10.08 14.51 -7.83
N ILE A 40 10.16 13.47 -7.01
CA ILE A 40 10.91 13.40 -5.76
C ILE A 40 11.52 12.00 -5.68
N ASP A 41 12.66 11.87 -5.01
CA ASP A 41 13.23 10.57 -4.68
C ASP A 41 12.31 9.84 -3.70
N GLY A 42 12.35 8.51 -3.71
CA GLY A 42 11.57 7.70 -2.80
C GLY A 42 11.13 6.36 -3.38
N VAL A 43 10.26 5.72 -2.63
CA VAL A 43 9.68 4.42 -2.96
C VAL A 43 8.27 4.65 -3.48
N TYR A 44 7.99 4.14 -4.67
CA TYR A 44 6.71 4.21 -5.31
C TYR A 44 6.12 2.80 -5.43
N VAL A 45 4.85 2.67 -5.10
CA VAL A 45 4.10 1.42 -5.30
C VAL A 45 2.98 1.71 -6.28
N ASN A 46 2.92 0.92 -7.34
CA ASN A 46 1.76 0.87 -8.21
C ASN A 46 0.97 -0.40 -7.87
N THR A 47 -0.32 -0.24 -7.63
CA THR A 47 -1.25 -1.31 -7.33
C THR A 47 -2.30 -1.34 -8.43
N VAL A 48 -2.64 -2.54 -8.88
CA VAL A 48 -3.66 -2.78 -9.90
C VAL A 48 -4.67 -3.77 -9.32
N GLN A 49 -5.94 -3.45 -9.46
CA GLN A 49 -7.06 -4.36 -9.24
C GLN A 49 -7.75 -4.55 -10.59
N ALA A 50 -7.97 -5.81 -10.96
CA ALA A 50 -8.69 -6.19 -12.16
C ALA A 50 -9.96 -6.94 -11.77
N ASP A 51 -11.08 -6.51 -12.35
CA ASP A 51 -12.40 -7.08 -12.15
C ASP A 51 -12.94 -7.52 -13.52
N ALA A 52 -13.35 -8.79 -13.65
CA ALA A 52 -13.87 -9.32 -14.90
C ALA A 52 -15.15 -10.12 -14.70
N SER A 53 -16.14 -9.90 -15.56
CA SER A 53 -17.44 -10.58 -15.55
C SER A 53 -17.68 -11.28 -16.87
N ALA A 54 -18.25 -12.49 -16.84
CA ALA A 54 -18.69 -13.17 -18.04
C ALA A 54 -19.94 -12.48 -18.63
N VAL A 55 -20.01 -12.36 -19.97
CA VAL A 55 -21.11 -11.67 -20.67
C VAL A 55 -22.46 -12.35 -20.45
N ASP A 56 -22.46 -13.68 -20.30
CA ASP A 56 -23.65 -14.48 -19.99
C ASP A 56 -24.05 -14.43 -18.50
N GLY A 57 -23.30 -13.69 -17.67
CA GLY A 57 -23.52 -13.59 -16.24
C GLY A 57 -23.15 -14.84 -15.44
N SER A 58 -22.51 -15.84 -16.07
CA SER A 58 -22.18 -17.12 -15.44
C SER A 58 -21.10 -17.01 -14.37
N GLY A 59 -20.33 -15.93 -14.34
CA GLY A 59 -19.21 -15.80 -13.43
C GLY A 59 -18.60 -14.41 -13.34
N TYR A 60 -17.77 -14.27 -12.32
CA TYR A 60 -17.04 -13.07 -12.00
C TYR A 60 -15.72 -13.45 -11.32
N VAL A 61 -14.66 -12.73 -11.63
CA VAL A 61 -13.33 -12.93 -11.04
C VAL A 61 -12.68 -11.59 -10.71
N LYS A 62 -11.89 -11.58 -9.64
CA LYS A 62 -11.01 -10.47 -9.26
C LYS A 62 -9.57 -10.94 -9.23
N ALA A 63 -8.65 -10.04 -9.55
CA ALA A 63 -7.22 -10.25 -9.37
C ALA A 63 -6.53 -8.95 -8.95
N ASP A 64 -5.52 -9.06 -8.10
CA ASP A 64 -4.73 -7.93 -7.62
C ASP A 64 -3.25 -8.14 -7.96
N ALA A 65 -2.55 -7.05 -8.27
CA ALA A 65 -1.11 -7.04 -8.49
C ALA A 65 -0.49 -5.76 -7.93
N ALA A 66 0.78 -5.83 -7.54
CA ALA A 66 1.52 -4.66 -7.11
C ALA A 66 2.97 -4.73 -7.55
N VAL A 67 3.53 -3.57 -7.91
CA VAL A 67 4.95 -3.39 -8.22
C VAL A 67 5.52 -2.24 -7.40
N ARG A 68 6.72 -2.45 -6.88
CA ARG A 68 7.47 -1.47 -6.09
C ARG A 68 8.72 -1.03 -6.84
N VAL A 69 8.90 0.27 -6.98
CA VAL A 69 10.07 0.89 -7.64
C VAL A 69 10.70 1.89 -6.70
N GLU A 70 12.03 1.90 -6.63
CA GLU A 70 12.80 2.90 -5.89
C GLU A 70 13.46 3.89 -6.86
N VAL A 71 13.29 5.18 -6.59
CA VAL A 71 13.85 6.28 -7.39
C VAL A 71 14.80 7.10 -6.51
N ARG A 72 16.04 7.31 -6.98
CA ARG A 72 17.12 7.96 -6.20
C ARG A 72 17.84 9.12 -6.92
N SER A 73 17.33 9.56 -8.07
CA SER A 73 18.06 10.47 -8.97
C SER A 73 17.20 11.61 -9.53
N THR A 74 16.13 11.99 -8.84
CA THR A 74 15.31 13.16 -9.20
C THR A 74 15.97 14.49 -8.80
N GLY A 75 16.98 14.45 -7.92
CA GLY A 75 17.63 15.64 -7.37
C GLY A 75 16.81 16.33 -6.27
N VAL A 76 15.66 15.76 -5.90
CA VAL A 76 14.82 16.25 -4.80
C VAL A 76 14.72 15.15 -3.75
N ALA A 77 15.29 15.41 -2.58
CA ALA A 77 15.33 14.45 -1.48
C ALA A 77 13.91 13.94 -1.11
N PRO A 78 13.79 12.65 -0.71
CA PRO A 78 12.50 12.09 -0.32
C PRO A 78 11.87 12.91 0.80
N LYS A 79 10.55 13.09 0.73
CA LYS A 79 9.81 13.60 1.89
C LYS A 79 9.88 12.55 2.99
N THR A 80 10.78 12.72 3.95
CA THR A 80 10.70 11.99 5.19
C THR A 80 9.50 12.58 5.94
N THR A 81 8.41 11.84 6.06
CA THR A 81 7.50 12.07 7.17
C THR A 81 8.31 11.72 8.40
N ARG A 82 9.06 12.70 8.95
CA ARG A 82 9.42 12.66 10.35
C ARG A 82 8.07 12.66 11.04
N TYR A 83 7.53 11.47 11.31
CA TYR A 83 6.64 11.33 12.44
C TYR A 83 7.34 12.08 13.56
N GLY A 84 6.68 13.14 14.04
CA GLY A 84 7.15 13.88 15.20
C GLY A 84 7.60 12.82 16.21
N GLY A 85 8.85 12.95 16.67
CA GLY A 85 9.46 11.95 17.54
C GLY A 85 8.48 11.55 18.62
N TRP A 86 8.51 10.28 19.03
CA TRP A 86 7.62 9.75 20.05
C TRP A 86 7.50 10.75 21.20
N GLN A 87 6.35 11.43 21.30
CA GLN A 87 6.11 12.37 22.37
C GLN A 87 5.67 11.51 23.55
N VAL A 88 6.51 11.44 24.57
CA VAL A 88 6.12 10.86 25.86
C VAL A 88 4.81 11.53 26.30
N PRO A 89 3.74 10.75 26.58
CA PRO A 89 2.52 11.31 27.13
C PRO A 89 2.83 12.10 28.40
N ASP A 90 2.06 13.17 28.64
CA ASP A 90 2.17 14.01 29.84
C ASP A 90 1.62 13.28 31.09
N TRP A 91 2.13 12.07 31.35
CA TRP A 91 1.92 11.37 32.59
C TRP A 91 2.67 12.16 33.64
N ASN A 92 1.93 13.00 34.34
CA ASN A 92 2.36 13.71 35.52
C ASN A 92 2.88 12.68 36.55
N MET A 93 4.17 12.33 36.48
CA MET A 93 4.89 11.38 37.35
C MET A 93 5.10 11.96 38.76
N THR A 94 4.17 12.77 39.25
CA THR A 94 4.13 13.23 40.65
C THR A 94 3.19 12.40 41.52
N SER A 95 2.55 11.37 40.95
CA SER A 95 1.81 10.38 41.74
C SER A 95 2.81 9.37 42.34
N PRO A 96 2.84 9.17 43.68
CA PRO A 96 3.77 8.25 44.30
C PRO A 96 3.55 6.82 43.81
N ASP A 97 4.65 6.13 43.48
CA ASP A 97 4.74 4.74 43.03
C ASP A 97 3.83 3.79 43.83
N GLN A 98 2.68 3.44 43.27
CA GLN A 98 2.11 2.11 43.49
C GLN A 98 2.49 1.27 42.27
N GLY A 99 3.69 0.70 42.35
CA GLY A 99 4.20 -0.24 41.36
C GLY A 99 3.22 -1.39 41.13
N ILE A 100 3.08 -1.80 39.87
CA ILE A 100 2.41 -3.04 39.50
C ILE A 100 3.25 -4.19 40.07
N THR A 101 2.81 -4.74 41.20
CA THR A 101 3.35 -6.00 41.71
C THR A 101 2.91 -7.10 40.76
N VAL A 102 3.81 -7.55 39.89
CA VAL A 102 3.64 -8.82 39.16
C VAL A 102 3.93 -9.92 40.17
N ASP A 103 2.86 -10.50 40.72
CA ASP A 103 2.95 -11.67 41.61
C ASP A 103 3.34 -12.89 40.75
N LEU A 104 4.64 -13.20 40.71
CA LEU A 104 5.13 -14.42 40.10
C LEU A 104 4.90 -15.56 41.09
N SER A 105 3.86 -16.38 40.87
CA SER A 105 3.59 -17.58 41.66
C SER A 105 4.79 -18.55 41.55
N PRO A 106 5.45 -18.93 42.66
CA PRO A 106 6.66 -19.72 42.62
C PRO A 106 6.34 -21.21 42.78
N GLU A 107 5.92 -21.91 41.72
CA GLU A 107 5.73 -23.37 41.77
C GLU A 107 6.14 -24.10 40.49
N GLU A 108 7.27 -23.78 39.87
CA GLU A 108 7.92 -24.69 38.89
C GLU A 108 9.46 -24.61 39.00
N ASP A 109 10.00 -25.03 40.14
CA ASP A 109 11.33 -25.64 40.18
C ASP A 109 11.50 -26.46 41.47
N MET A 110 10.88 -27.64 41.53
CA MET A 110 11.32 -28.79 42.35
C MET A 110 10.51 -30.04 41.96
N ALA A 111 10.99 -30.80 40.98
CA ALA A 111 10.80 -32.25 40.91
C ALA A 111 12.01 -32.87 40.20
N GLU A 112 12.78 -33.58 41.02
CA GLU A 112 13.89 -34.54 40.82
C GLU A 112 14.20 -35.06 39.40
#